data_AF-A0A2N3HZ28-F1
#
_entry.id   AF-A0A2N3HZ28-F1
#
_cell.length_a   1.000
_cell.length_b   1.000
_cell.length_c   1.000
_cell.angle_alpha   90.00
_cell.angle_beta   90.00
_cell.angle_gamma   90.00
#
_symmetry.space_group_name_H-M   'P 1'
#
loop_
_entity.id
_entity.type
_entity.pdbx_description
1 polymer ?
#
loop_
_entity_poly.entity_id
_entity_poly.type
_entity_poly.pdbx_seq_one_letter_code
_entity_poly.pdbx_strand_id
1 'polypeptide(L)'
;MFNWIVFRIFEYFSKKDDSIAISNTINFMVLLQASMLVPLFLILNLFVKIDAKVFGDNDNAKYLIGVPLAIVLLVVNSFFYKKKLQGDYLKKLEVLFYKEKYKISVWIIFLAPVFFAFVCPIIYGILNGTLSFPFLER
;
A
#
# COMPACT_ATOMS: atom_id res chain seq x y z
N MET A 1 -2.50 7.49 12.54
CA MET A 1 -3.00 6.37 11.70
C MET A 1 -1.87 5.46 11.19
N PHE A 2 -0.88 5.94 10.43
CA PHE A 2 0.20 5.09 9.90
C PHE A 2 1.02 4.36 10.98
N ASN A 3 1.39 5.02 12.08
CA ASN A 3 2.09 4.34 13.19
C ASN A 3 1.28 3.18 13.79
N TRP A 4 -0.05 3.31 13.83
CA TRP A 4 -0.95 2.24 14.27
C TRP A 4 -0.95 1.07 13.27
N ILE A 5 -1.11 1.36 11.97
CA ILE A 5 -1.06 0.34 10.91
C ILE A 5 0.25 -0.46 10.98
N VAL A 6 1.38 0.26 11.03
CA VAL A 6 2.73 -0.31 11.12
C VAL A 6 2.88 -1.18 12.36
N PHE A 7 2.43 -0.70 13.52
CA PHE A 7 2.48 -1.47 14.76
C PHE A 7 1.61 -2.75 14.70
N ARG A 8 0.41 -2.69 14.11
CA ARG A 8 -0.47 -3.86 13.97
C ARG A 8 0.11 -4.94 13.05
N ILE A 9 0.74 -4.52 11.96
CA ILE A 9 1.43 -5.44 11.05
C ILE A 9 2.64 -6.07 11.76
N PHE A 10 3.41 -5.25 12.48
CA PHE A 10 4.53 -5.73 13.28
C PHE A 10 4.09 -6.75 14.33
N GLU A 11 3.06 -6.43 15.12
CA GLU A 11 2.52 -7.33 16.13
C GLU A 11 2.02 -8.66 15.53
N TYR A 12 1.50 -8.64 14.31
CA TYR A 12 1.10 -9.86 13.62
C TYR A 12 2.31 -10.71 13.20
N PHE A 13 3.37 -10.10 12.67
CA PHE A 13 4.57 -10.82 12.28
C PHE A 13 5.44 -11.25 13.46
N SER A 14 5.49 -10.47 14.55
CA SER A 14 6.24 -10.81 15.77
C SER A 14 5.67 -12.07 16.43
N LYS A 15 4.34 -12.26 16.40
CA LYS A 15 3.69 -13.49 16.86
C LYS A 15 4.13 -14.76 16.11
N LYS A 16 4.72 -14.63 14.91
CA LYS A 16 5.20 -15.76 14.11
C LYS A 16 6.70 -15.94 14.23
N ASP A 17 7.46 -14.86 14.00
CA ASP A 17 8.92 -14.85 14.06
C ASP A 17 9.44 -13.42 14.28
N ASP A 18 9.93 -13.18 15.49
CA ASP A 18 10.48 -11.89 15.93
C ASP A 18 11.71 -11.47 15.13
N SER A 19 12.51 -12.42 14.64
CA SER A 19 13.77 -12.14 13.96
C SER A 19 13.56 -11.46 12.60
N ILE A 20 12.42 -11.73 11.96
CA ILE A 20 12.05 -11.20 10.65
C ILE A 20 10.88 -10.21 10.69
N ALA A 21 10.24 -10.03 11.85
CA ALA A 21 9.03 -9.22 12.00
C ALA A 21 9.18 -7.80 11.46
N ILE A 22 10.31 -7.15 11.75
CA ILE A 22 10.60 -5.79 11.28
C ILE A 22 10.68 -5.74 9.75
N SER A 23 11.42 -6.68 9.15
CA SER A 23 11.63 -6.74 7.70
C SER A 23 10.30 -6.99 6.98
N ASN A 24 9.51 -7.95 7.45
CA ASN A 24 8.19 -8.26 6.91
C ASN A 24 7.22 -7.08 7.03
N THR A 25 7.29 -6.34 8.14
CA THR A 25 6.48 -5.13 8.33
C THR A 25 6.86 -4.04 7.33
N ILE A 26 8.15 -3.78 7.16
CA ILE A 26 8.65 -2.78 6.20
C ILE A 26 8.24 -3.16 4.78
N ASN A 27 8.45 -4.42 4.38
CA ASN A 27 8.09 -4.90 3.05
C ASN A 27 6.58 -4.79 2.81
N PHE A 28 5.76 -5.12 3.81
CA PHE A 28 4.32 -4.98 3.68
C PHE A 28 3.90 -3.51 3.57
N MET A 29 4.51 -2.60 4.32
CA MET A 29 4.24 -1.16 4.21
C MET A 29 4.59 -0.60 2.83
N VAL A 30 5.70 -1.06 2.24
CA VAL A 30 6.07 -0.73 0.86
C VAL A 30 5.01 -1.22 -0.12
N LEU A 31 4.57 -2.47 0.03
CA LEU A 31 3.52 -3.05 -0.81
C LEU A 31 2.19 -2.29 -0.69
N LEU A 32 1.78 -1.94 0.52
CA LEU A 32 0.59 -1.14 0.78
C LEU A 32 0.71 0.24 0.10
N GLN A 33 1.82 0.96 0.29
CA GLN A 33 2.01 2.27 -0.33
C GLN A 33 2.07 2.19 -1.86
N ALA A 34 2.78 1.20 -2.41
CA ALA A 34 2.84 0.97 -3.85
C ALA A 34 1.45 0.66 -4.43
N SER A 35 0.65 -0.16 -3.74
CA SER A 35 -0.72 -0.46 -4.18
C SER A 35 -1.64 0.77 -4.16
N MET A 36 -1.37 1.75 -3.28
CA MET A 36 -2.13 3.01 -3.20
C MET A 36 -1.71 4.02 -4.28
N LEU A 37 -0.55 3.86 -4.93
CA LEU A 37 -0.14 4.75 -6.01
C LEU A 37 -1.06 4.62 -7.22
N VAL A 38 -1.53 3.41 -7.54
CA VAL A 38 -2.45 3.17 -8.65
C VAL A 38 -3.73 4.00 -8.50
N PRO A 39 -4.54 3.86 -7.43
CA PRO A 39 -5.72 4.69 -7.25
C PRO A 39 -5.40 6.19 -7.15
N LEU A 40 -4.25 6.57 -6.58
CA LEU A 40 -3.81 7.98 -6.57
C LEU A 40 -3.67 8.52 -8.00
N PHE A 41 -2.97 7.81 -8.89
CA PHE A 41 -2.82 8.21 -10.29
C PHE A 41 -4.17 8.21 -11.03
N LEU A 42 -5.05 7.25 -10.77
CA LEU A 42 -6.40 7.21 -11.34
C LEU A 42 -7.21 8.45 -10.94
N ILE A 43 -7.18 8.83 -9.65
CA ILE A 43 -7.85 10.04 -9.15
C ILE A 43 -7.26 11.29 -9.81
N LEU A 44 -5.94 11.42 -9.85
CA LEU A 44 -5.28 12.56 -10.49
C LEU A 44 -5.67 12.67 -11.98
N ASN A 45 -5.78 11.54 -12.67
CA ASN A 45 -6.18 11.53 -14.08
C ASN A 45 -7.62 12.03 -14.30
N LEU A 46 -8.55 11.76 -13.36
CA LEU A 46 -9.92 12.28 -13.44
C LEU A 46 -9.97 13.82 -13.44
N PHE A 47 -9.06 14.49 -12.73
CA PHE A 47 -9.05 15.95 -12.62
C PHE A 47 -8.16 16.63 -13.65
N VAL A 48 -7.00 16.04 -13.95
CA VAL A 48 -5.95 16.68 -14.76
C VAL A 48 -5.99 16.21 -16.22
N LYS A 49 -6.76 15.15 -16.55
CA LYS A 49 -6.78 14.51 -17.88
C LYS A 49 -5.36 14.31 -18.41
N ILE A 50 -4.53 13.66 -17.60
CA ILE A 50 -3.13 13.40 -17.94
C ILE A 50 -3.13 12.44 -19.11
N ASP A 51 -2.73 12.94 -20.27
CA ASP A 51 -2.63 12.14 -21.48
C ASP A 51 -1.53 11.09 -21.30
N ALA A 52 -1.91 9.83 -21.12
CA ALA A 52 -0.97 8.73 -20.85
C ALA A 52 0.05 8.55 -21.98
N LYS A 53 -0.21 9.12 -23.16
CA LYS A 53 0.70 9.19 -24.31
C LYS A 53 2.00 9.96 -24.03
N VAL A 54 2.03 10.82 -23.02
CA VAL A 54 3.25 11.55 -22.62
C VAL A 54 4.35 10.61 -22.10
N PHE A 55 4.00 9.41 -21.63
CA PHE A 55 4.98 8.41 -21.17
C PHE A 55 5.53 7.51 -22.29
N GLY A 56 5.17 7.79 -23.55
CA GLY A 56 5.75 7.17 -24.75
C GLY A 56 5.16 5.80 -25.11
N ASP A 57 5.01 5.55 -26.41
CA ASP A 57 4.52 4.28 -27.02
C ASP A 57 5.45 3.07 -26.77
N ASN A 58 6.45 3.19 -25.91
CA ASN A 58 7.45 2.16 -25.67
C ASN A 58 7.06 1.36 -24.42
N ASP A 59 6.42 0.21 -24.61
CA ASP A 59 5.87 -0.62 -23.52
C ASP A 59 6.90 -1.03 -22.45
N ASN A 60 8.20 -1.01 -22.78
CA ASN A 60 9.29 -1.30 -21.85
C ASN A 60 9.57 -0.16 -20.84
N ALA A 61 9.17 1.08 -21.13
CA ALA A 61 9.42 2.21 -20.24
C ALA A 61 8.62 2.13 -18.93
N LYS A 62 7.49 1.41 -18.93
CA LYS A 62 6.63 1.22 -17.75
C LYS A 62 7.36 0.45 -16.62
N TYR A 63 8.17 -0.55 -16.98
CA TYR A 63 8.99 -1.30 -16.01
C TYR A 63 10.18 -0.50 -15.48
N LEU A 64 10.71 0.42 -16.30
CA LEU A 64 11.84 1.28 -15.95
C LEU A 64 11.53 2.27 -14.82
N ILE A 65 10.27 2.65 -14.62
CA ILE A 65 9.87 3.59 -13.56
C ILE A 65 9.43 2.86 -12.28
N GLY A 66 8.77 1.71 -12.41
CA GLY A 66 8.26 0.95 -11.26
C GLY A 66 9.34 0.40 -10.34
N VAL A 67 10.43 -0.15 -10.91
CA VAL A 67 11.52 -0.74 -10.12
C VAL A 67 12.28 0.31 -9.30
N PRO A 68 12.73 1.46 -9.86
CA PRO A 68 13.34 2.52 -9.06
C PRO A 68 12.42 3.05 -7.96
N LEU A 69 11.12 3.20 -8.25
CA LEU A 69 10.16 3.68 -7.28
C LEU A 69 10.00 2.73 -6.09
N ALA A 70 9.95 1.42 -6.36
CA ALA A 70 9.92 0.40 -5.31
C ALA A 70 11.18 0.44 -4.44
N ILE A 71 12.37 0.62 -5.04
CA ILE A 71 13.63 0.76 -4.31
C ILE A 71 13.62 2.00 -3.42
N VAL A 72 13.19 3.16 -3.95
CA VAL A 72 13.07 4.40 -3.17
C VAL A 72 12.13 4.21 -1.99
N LEU A 73 10.95 3.63 -2.23
CA LEU A 73 9.99 3.33 -1.15
C LEU A 73 10.61 2.41 -0.11
N LEU A 74 11.33 1.37 -0.50
CA LEU A 74 11.95 0.43 0.44
C LEU A 74 13.01 1.11 1.31
N VAL A 75 13.88 1.93 0.72
CA VAL A 75 14.92 2.69 1.45
C VAL A 75 14.28 3.66 2.44
N VAL A 76 13.30 4.44 1.99
CA VAL A 76 12.58 5.40 2.83
C VAL A 76 11.87 4.69 3.99
N ASN A 77 11.08 3.65 3.70
CA ASN A 77 10.37 2.88 4.73
C ASN A 77 11.36 2.24 5.72
N SER A 78 12.47 1.70 5.23
CA SER A 78 13.51 1.13 6.08
C SER A 78 14.10 2.18 7.03
N PHE A 79 14.40 3.38 6.54
CA PHE A 79 14.95 4.44 7.38
C PHE A 79 13.96 4.93 8.45
N PHE A 80 12.69 5.15 8.06
CA PHE A 80 11.68 5.73 8.96
C PHE A 80 11.06 4.72 9.92
N TYR A 81 10.77 3.48 9.49
CA TYR A 81 10.04 2.52 10.30
C TYR A 81 10.94 1.59 11.11
N LYS A 82 12.15 1.27 10.64
CA LYS A 82 13.09 0.43 11.42
C LYS A 82 13.38 1.04 12.80
N LYS A 83 13.62 2.35 12.87
CA LYS A 83 13.84 3.07 14.13
C LYS A 83 12.62 3.10 15.04
N LYS A 84 11.40 3.07 14.48
CA LYS A 84 10.15 3.10 15.25
C LYS A 84 9.80 1.72 15.84
N LEU A 85 10.21 0.66 15.16
CA LEU A 85 9.96 -0.74 15.55
C LEU A 85 11.07 -1.32 16.44
N GLN A 86 11.92 -0.47 17.05
CA GLN A 86 13.00 -0.88 17.94
C GLN A 86 13.11 0.05 19.17
N GLY A 87 13.70 -0.48 20.24
CA GLY A 87 14.06 0.28 21.44
C GLY A 87 12.87 0.95 22.13
N ASP A 88 13.11 2.16 22.68
CA ASP A 88 12.12 2.88 23.47
C ASP A 88 10.91 3.36 22.66
N TYR A 89 11.06 3.50 21.34
CA TYR A 89 9.95 3.90 20.48
C TYR A 89 8.94 2.76 20.31
N LEU A 90 9.40 1.52 20.21
CA LEU A 90 8.51 0.35 20.19
C LEU A 90 7.70 0.26 21.48
N LYS A 91 8.33 0.44 22.64
CA LYS A 91 7.63 0.46 23.94
C LYS A 91 6.56 1.56 23.99
N LYS A 92 6.84 2.73 23.41
CA LYS A 92 5.83 3.80 23.28
C LYS A 92 4.66 3.37 22.39
N LEU A 93 4.93 2.72 21.26
CA LEU A 93 3.89 2.19 20.36
C LEU A 93 3.05 1.12 21.05
N GLU A 94 3.67 0.22 21.82
CA GLU A 94 2.97 -0.77 22.64
C GLU A 94 2.07 -0.08 23.67
N VAL A 95 2.57 0.88 24.45
CA VAL A 95 1.72 1.56 25.44
C VAL A 95 0.55 2.29 24.80
N LEU A 96 0.77 2.96 23.66
CA LEU A 96 -0.26 3.72 22.95
C LEU A 96 -1.29 2.81 22.28
N PHE A 97 -0.85 1.70 21.68
CA PHE A 97 -1.69 0.89 20.80
C PHE A 97 -2.04 -0.51 21.35
N TYR A 98 -1.54 -0.89 22.52
CA TYR A 98 -1.89 -2.13 23.20
C TYR A 98 -3.03 -1.91 24.22
N LYS A 99 -3.13 -0.69 24.80
CA LYS A 99 -4.17 -0.33 25.76
C LYS A 99 -5.56 -0.13 25.15
N GLU A 100 -5.63 0.23 23.88
CA GLU A 100 -6.89 0.29 23.15
C GLU A 100 -7.16 -1.10 22.54
N LYS A 101 -8.22 -1.77 22.99
CA LYS A 101 -8.66 -3.06 22.47
C LYS A 101 -9.24 -2.84 21.05
N TYR A 102 -8.37 -2.71 20.05
CA TYR A 102 -8.76 -2.36 18.69
C TYR A 102 -9.57 -3.47 18.03
N LYS A 103 -10.82 -3.15 17.68
CA LYS A 103 -11.77 -4.07 17.01
C LYS A 103 -11.42 -4.34 15.53
N ILE A 104 -10.58 -3.50 14.91
CA ILE A 104 -10.24 -3.64 13.50
C ILE A 104 -9.28 -4.81 13.33
N SER A 105 -9.77 -5.84 12.64
CA SER A 105 -8.99 -7.01 12.28
C SER A 105 -7.79 -6.62 11.42
N VAL A 106 -6.61 -7.18 11.72
CA VAL A 106 -5.39 -6.97 10.90
C VAL A 106 -5.60 -7.45 9.46
N TRP A 107 -6.54 -8.38 9.24
CA TRP A 107 -6.92 -8.84 7.91
C TRP A 107 -7.46 -7.73 7.01
N ILE A 108 -8.11 -6.71 7.58
CA ILE A 108 -8.58 -5.55 6.80
C ILE A 108 -7.38 -4.78 6.23
N ILE A 109 -6.31 -4.66 7.02
CA ILE A 109 -5.05 -4.03 6.57
C ILE A 109 -4.40 -4.89 5.47
N PHE A 110 -4.39 -6.22 5.65
CA PHE A 110 -3.82 -7.15 4.66
C PHE A 110 -4.60 -7.22 3.34
N LEU A 111 -5.91 -6.99 3.37
CA LEU A 111 -6.76 -6.97 2.19
C LEU A 111 -6.67 -5.65 1.41
N ALA A 112 -6.26 -4.55 2.04
CA ALA A 112 -6.23 -3.23 1.42
C ALA A 112 -5.39 -3.18 0.11
N PRO A 113 -4.18 -3.77 0.04
CA PRO A 113 -3.40 -3.78 -1.20
C PRO A 113 -4.09 -4.53 -2.34
N VAL A 114 -4.73 -5.65 -2.03
CA VAL A 114 -5.50 -6.44 -3.01
C VAL A 114 -6.68 -5.62 -3.50
N PHE A 115 -7.40 -4.98 -2.59
CA PHE A 115 -8.52 -4.12 -2.95
C PHE A 115 -8.08 -2.97 -3.87
N PHE A 116 -7.00 -2.25 -3.53
CA PHE A 116 -6.51 -1.15 -4.36
C PHE A 116 -5.95 -1.59 -5.71
N ALA A 117 -5.29 -2.76 -5.78
CA ALA A 117 -4.73 -3.26 -7.03
C ALA A 117 -5.78 -3.82 -7.99
N PHE A 118 -6.86 -4.42 -7.49
CA PHE A 118 -7.86 -5.11 -8.32
C PHE A 118 -9.18 -4.37 -8.43
N VAL A 119 -9.71 -3.82 -7.33
CA VAL A 119 -11.05 -3.23 -7.32
C VAL A 119 -11.03 -1.80 -7.85
N CYS A 120 -10.03 -0.99 -7.50
CA CYS A 120 -9.96 0.40 -7.97
C CYS A 120 -9.84 0.55 -9.50
N PRO A 121 -9.01 -0.23 -10.21
CA PRO A 121 -8.96 -0.17 -11.68
C PRO A 121 -10.28 -0.56 -12.33
N ILE A 122 -10.99 -1.56 -11.79
CA ILE A 122 -12.29 -1.98 -12.29
C ILE A 122 -13.30 -0.83 -12.16
N ILE A 123 -13.42 -0.24 -10.96
CA ILE A 123 -14.32 0.90 -10.72
C ILE A 123 -13.99 2.06 -11.67
N TYR A 124 -12.71 2.39 -11.82
CA TYR A 124 -12.29 3.45 -12.73
C TYR A 124 -12.66 3.16 -14.20
N GLY A 125 -12.50 1.94 -14.67
CA GLY A 125 -12.89 1.56 -16.02
C GLY A 125 -14.40 1.59 -16.25
N ILE A 126 -15.21 1.24 -15.25
CA ILE A 126 -16.67 1.42 -15.30
C ILE A 126 -17.01 2.91 -15.41
N LEU A 127 -16.44 3.76 -14.54
CA LEU A 127 -16.73 5.20 -14.51
C LEU A 127 -16.34 5.91 -15.81
N ASN A 128 -15.27 5.47 -16.47
CA ASN A 128 -14.81 6.04 -17.74
C ASN A 128 -15.43 5.36 -18.98
N GLY A 129 -16.33 4.40 -18.80
CA GLY A 129 -16.99 3.69 -19.90
C GLY A 129 -16.05 2.80 -20.72
N THR A 130 -14.85 2.48 -20.23
CA THR A 130 -13.88 1.61 -20.91
C THR A 130 -14.05 0.13 -20.55
N LEU A 131 -14.74 -0.17 -19.45
CA LEU A 131 -15.21 -1.51 -19.10
C LEU A 131 -16.74 -1.54 -19.20
N SER A 132 -17.26 -2.07 -20.31
CA SER A 132 -18.66 -2.51 -20.40
C SER A 132 -18.76 -3.97 -19.97
N PHE A 133 -19.68 -4.25 -19.05
CA PHE A 133 -20.01 -5.61 -18.68
C PHE A 133 -21.22 -6.06 -19.49
N PRO A 134 -21.03 -6.90 -20.53
CA PRO A 134 -22.12 -7.27 -21.45
C PRO A 134 -23.27 -8.04 -20.77
N PHE A 135 -23.12 -8.44 -19.51
CA PHE A 135 -24.15 -9.12 -18.71
C PHE A 135 -24.98 -8.19 -17.79
N LEU A 136 -24.60 -6.90 -17.67
CA LEU A 136 -25.36 -5.87 -16.93
C LEU A 136 -26.14 -4.92 -17.85
N GLU A 137 -25.92 -5.01 -19.16
CA GLU A 137 -26.73 -4.35 -20.19
C GLU A 137 -27.99 -5.21 -20.45
N ARG A 138 -28.99 -5.08 -19.56
CA ARG A 138 -30.36 -5.54 -19.80
C ARG A 138 -31.33 -4.38 -19.68
#